data_AF-A0A9E3Y9G8-F1
#
_entry.id   AF-A0A9E3Y9G8-F1
#
_cell.length_a   1.000
_cell.length_b   1.000
_cell.length_c   1.000
_cell.angle_alpha   90.00
_cell.angle_beta   90.00
_cell.angle_gamma   90.00
#
_symmetry.space_group_name_H-M   'P 1'
#
loop_
_entity.id
_entity.type
_entity.pdbx_description
1 polymer ?
#
loop_
_entity_poly.entity_id
_entity_poly.type
_entity_poly.pdbx_seq_one_letter_code
_entity_poly.pdbx_strand_id
1 'polypeptide(L)'
;QADVRAIQLAKAALKAGIDLLLEHSGLDAPDEIRLAGAFGAHIDPAHAMTLGLIPDLELSRVKAVGNSAGSGAVRALLSAEQRAEMEQTVKSVVKIETAIEPRFQELFVTALGFPHSPNAGSGGGDATDGGARRRRRRPGRA
;
A
#
# COMPACT_ATOMS: atom_id res chain seq x y z
N GLN A 1 20.36 -11.28 -7.07
CA GLN A 1 19.32 -10.66 -7.92
C GLN A 1 17.94 -11.31 -7.71
N ALA A 2 17.83 -12.62 -7.53
CA ALA A 2 16.54 -13.29 -7.30
C ALA A 2 15.78 -12.76 -6.08
N ASP A 3 16.46 -12.51 -4.96
CA ASP A 3 15.83 -12.06 -3.70
C ASP A 3 15.20 -10.67 -3.83
N VAL A 4 15.92 -9.73 -4.47
CA VAL A 4 15.40 -8.39 -4.75
C VAL A 4 14.14 -8.48 -5.62
N ARG A 5 14.15 -9.34 -6.63
CA ARG A 5 12.98 -9.58 -7.48
C ARG A 5 11.82 -10.20 -6.70
N ALA A 6 12.08 -11.12 -5.79
CA ALA A 6 11.04 -11.69 -4.93
C ALA A 6 10.38 -10.62 -4.05
N ILE A 7 11.17 -9.71 -3.47
CA ILE A 7 10.65 -8.57 -2.71
C ILE A 7 9.84 -7.63 -3.61
N GLN A 8 10.29 -7.35 -4.84
CA GLN A 8 9.54 -6.54 -5.81
C GLN A 8 8.18 -7.14 -6.15
N LEU A 9 8.11 -8.45 -6.38
CA LEU A 9 6.85 -9.12 -6.69
C LEU A 9 5.91 -9.09 -5.49
N ALA A 10 6.43 -9.39 -4.28
CA ALA A 10 5.65 -9.39 -3.06
C ALA A 10 5.08 -8.00 -2.74
N LYS A 11 5.90 -6.96 -2.81
CA LYS A 11 5.43 -5.60 -2.53
C LYS A 11 4.42 -5.10 -3.57
N ALA A 12 4.64 -5.42 -4.85
CA ALA A 12 3.76 -5.01 -5.92
C ALA A 12 2.39 -5.67 -5.79
N ALA A 13 2.35 -6.95 -5.41
CA ALA A 13 1.10 -7.65 -5.13
C ALA A 13 0.32 -7.02 -3.98
N LEU A 14 1.01 -6.63 -2.90
CA LEU A 14 0.35 -5.99 -1.75
C LEU A 14 -0.20 -4.61 -2.12
N LYS A 15 0.61 -3.75 -2.73
CA LYS A 15 0.20 -2.40 -3.13
C LYS A 15 -0.94 -2.43 -4.14
N ALA A 16 -0.84 -3.27 -5.17
CA ALA A 16 -1.90 -3.42 -6.17
C ALA A 16 -3.21 -3.94 -5.57
N GLY A 17 -3.13 -4.85 -4.60
CA GLY A 17 -4.31 -5.33 -3.88
C GLY A 17 -4.97 -4.23 -3.05
N ILE A 18 -4.18 -3.42 -2.35
CA ILE A 18 -4.68 -2.28 -1.57
C ILE A 18 -5.35 -1.25 -2.48
N ASP A 19 -4.68 -0.87 -3.58
CA ASP A 19 -5.19 0.13 -4.52
C ASP A 19 -6.48 -0.34 -5.19
N LEU A 20 -6.54 -1.60 -5.60
CA LEU A 20 -7.75 -2.18 -6.17
C LEU A 20 -8.94 -2.13 -5.20
N LEU A 21 -8.69 -2.41 -3.91
CA LEU A 21 -9.72 -2.38 -2.87
C LEU A 21 -10.19 -0.95 -2.59
N LEU A 22 -9.27 0.02 -2.60
CA LEU A 22 -9.60 1.45 -2.48
C LEU A 22 -10.45 1.91 -3.66
N GLU A 23 -10.07 1.58 -4.90
CA GLU A 23 -10.85 1.86 -6.11
C GLU A 23 -12.26 1.26 -6.03
N HIS A 24 -12.39 -0.02 -5.65
CA HIS A 24 -13.69 -0.68 -5.49
C HIS A 24 -14.56 -0.08 -4.37
N SER A 25 -13.92 0.46 -3.33
CA SER A 25 -14.61 1.10 -2.21
C SER A 25 -14.96 2.56 -2.48
N GLY A 26 -14.47 3.14 -3.59
CA GLY A 26 -14.61 4.56 -3.89
C GLY A 26 -13.87 5.47 -2.90
N LEU A 27 -12.78 4.97 -2.31
CA LEU A 27 -11.98 5.67 -1.30
C LEU A 27 -10.61 6.03 -1.89
N ASP A 28 -10.12 7.23 -1.60
CA ASP A 28 -8.80 7.66 -2.05
C ASP A 28 -7.68 7.13 -1.13
N ALA A 29 -7.95 7.00 0.17
CA ALA A 29 -7.00 6.56 1.18
C ALA A 29 -7.71 5.92 2.38
N PRO A 30 -7.04 4.99 3.11
CA PRO A 30 -7.54 4.48 4.36
C PRO A 30 -7.33 5.47 5.52
N ASP A 31 -8.15 5.39 6.56
CA ASP A 31 -7.99 6.19 7.78
C ASP A 31 -6.88 5.67 8.70
N GLU A 32 -6.75 4.34 8.81
CA GLU A 32 -5.79 3.62 9.66
C GLU A 32 -5.33 2.34 8.94
N ILE A 33 -4.06 1.96 9.12
CA ILE A 33 -3.53 0.68 8.67
C ILE A 33 -3.16 -0.19 9.88
N ARG A 34 -3.72 -1.40 9.93
CA ARG A 34 -3.42 -2.40 10.95
C ARG A 34 -2.68 -3.58 10.35
N LEU A 35 -1.43 -3.76 10.76
CA LEU A 35 -0.55 -4.81 10.27
C LEU A 35 -0.62 -6.03 11.18
N ALA A 36 -1.19 -7.12 10.68
CA ALA A 36 -1.34 -8.38 11.39
C ALA A 36 -0.31 -9.42 10.93
N GLY A 37 -0.21 -10.51 11.71
CA GLY A 37 0.66 -11.65 11.42
C GLY A 37 2.13 -11.40 11.74
N ALA A 38 2.97 -12.42 11.50
CA ALA A 38 4.41 -12.37 11.78
C ALA A 38 5.10 -11.24 10.99
N PHE A 39 4.63 -10.99 9.77
CA PHE A 39 5.12 -9.89 8.95
C PHE A 39 4.79 -8.54 9.58
N GLY A 40 3.52 -8.31 9.95
CA GLY A 40 3.08 -7.05 10.56
C GLY A 40 3.67 -6.77 11.94
N ALA A 41 4.06 -7.82 12.69
CA ALA A 41 4.63 -7.67 14.03
C ALA A 41 6.08 -7.15 14.05
N HIS A 42 6.82 -7.30 12.94
CA HIS A 42 8.26 -6.99 12.89
C HIS A 42 8.64 -5.97 11.82
N ILE A 43 7.69 -5.55 10.98
CA ILE A 43 7.96 -4.54 9.97
C ILE A 43 7.92 -3.14 10.57
N ASP A 44 8.91 -2.34 10.23
CA ASP A 44 8.93 -0.91 10.52
C ASP A 44 7.98 -0.17 9.54
N PRO A 45 6.97 0.58 10.04
CA PRO A 45 6.03 1.28 9.18
C PRO A 45 6.67 2.28 8.22
N ALA A 46 7.73 2.99 8.63
CA ALA A 46 8.41 3.97 7.78
C ALA A 46 9.14 3.26 6.63
N HIS A 47 9.80 2.14 6.91
CA HIS A 47 10.42 1.31 5.87
C HIS A 47 9.37 0.69 4.94
N ALA A 48 8.22 0.25 5.46
CA ALA A 48 7.14 -0.29 4.62
C ALA A 48 6.62 0.74 3.61
N MET A 49 6.41 1.99 4.05
CA MET A 49 6.01 3.10 3.17
C MET A 49 7.12 3.44 2.17
N THR A 50 8.37 3.58 2.63
CA THR A 50 9.52 3.88 1.76
C THR A 50 9.73 2.83 0.67
N LEU A 51 9.48 1.55 0.96
CA LEU A 51 9.56 0.47 -0.02
C LEU A 51 8.39 0.46 -1.02
N GLY A 52 7.33 1.24 -0.76
CA GLY A 52 6.08 1.20 -1.52
C GLY A 52 5.29 -0.08 -1.25
N LEU A 53 5.32 -0.59 -0.01
CA LEU A 53 4.57 -1.77 0.37
C LEU A 53 3.12 -1.42 0.76
N ILE A 54 2.96 -0.33 1.49
CA ILE A 54 1.68 0.19 1.98
C ILE A 54 1.53 1.66 1.54
N PRO A 55 0.30 2.21 1.46
CA PRO A 55 0.09 3.63 1.16
C PRO A 55 0.75 4.56 2.18
N ASP A 56 1.07 5.77 1.73
CA ASP A 56 1.64 6.82 2.58
C ASP A 56 0.60 7.38 3.54
N LEU A 57 0.83 7.20 4.84
CA LEU A 57 0.03 7.74 5.94
C LEU A 57 0.93 8.27 7.04
N GLU A 58 0.39 9.16 7.87
CA GLU A 58 1.02 9.54 9.14
C GLU A 58 1.37 8.30 9.96
N LEU A 59 2.61 8.20 10.45
CA LEU A 59 3.11 7.02 11.19
C LEU A 59 2.23 6.64 12.39
N SER A 60 1.58 7.62 13.03
CA SER A 60 0.65 7.38 14.14
C SER A 60 -0.60 6.59 13.76
N ARG A 61 -0.91 6.50 12.46
CA ARG A 61 -2.06 5.78 11.87
C ARG A 61 -1.70 4.39 11.36
N VAL A 62 -0.44 3.95 11.51
CA VAL A 62 0.01 2.61 11.12
C VAL A 62 0.41 1.83 12.38
N LYS A 63 -0.30 0.74 12.68
CA LYS A 63 -0.12 -0.01 13.92
C LYS A 63 0.04 -1.50 13.68
N ALA A 64 0.99 -2.12 14.35
CA ALA A 64 1.10 -3.57 14.43
C ALA A 64 0.06 -4.12 15.43
N VAL A 65 -0.73 -5.10 15.00
CA VAL A 65 -1.76 -5.75 15.84
C VAL A 65 -1.41 -7.21 16.18
N GLY A 66 -0.25 -7.68 15.72
CA GLY A 66 0.27 -9.02 16.05
C GLY A 66 -0.56 -10.16 15.44
N ASN A 67 -0.60 -11.30 16.12
CA ASN A 67 -1.33 -12.50 15.66
C ASN A 67 -2.85 -12.37 15.88
N SER A 68 -3.50 -11.55 15.04
CA SER A 68 -4.94 -11.31 15.13
C SER A 68 -5.78 -12.56 14.89
N ALA A 69 -5.31 -13.52 14.09
CA ALA A 69 -5.99 -14.79 13.87
C ALA A 69 -6.03 -15.62 15.17
N GLY A 70 -4.91 -15.73 15.88
CA GLY A 70 -4.83 -16.42 17.18
C GLY A 70 -5.69 -15.74 18.24
N SER A 71 -5.60 -14.42 18.36
CA SER A 71 -6.45 -13.66 19.28
C SER A 71 -7.94 -13.82 18.96
N GLY A 72 -8.32 -13.80 17.68
CA GLY A 72 -9.69 -14.05 17.23
C GLY A 72 -10.18 -15.46 17.56
N ALA A 73 -9.34 -16.49 17.39
CA ALA A 73 -9.68 -17.86 17.74
C ALA A 73 -9.96 -18.03 19.24
N VAL A 74 -9.13 -17.42 20.10
CA VAL A 74 -9.36 -17.42 21.55
C VAL A 74 -10.66 -16.70 21.90
N ARG A 75 -10.93 -15.54 21.29
CA ARG A 75 -12.19 -14.80 21.49
C ARG A 75 -13.42 -15.61 21.11
N ALA A 76 -13.41 -16.24 19.93
CA ALA A 76 -14.48 -17.12 19.49
C ALA A 76 -14.65 -18.33 20.43
N LEU A 77 -13.55 -18.91 20.93
CA LEU A 77 -13.60 -20.05 21.85
C LEU A 77 -14.21 -19.70 23.22
N LEU A 78 -13.84 -18.55 23.78
CA LEU A 78 -14.22 -18.16 25.15
C LEU A 78 -15.57 -17.42 25.23
N SER A 79 -16.08 -16.87 24.12
CA SER A 79 -17.34 -16.12 24.11
C SER A 79 -18.24 -16.53 22.95
N ALA A 80 -19.41 -17.08 23.28
CA ALA A 80 -20.45 -17.41 22.30
C ALA A 80 -21.01 -16.16 21.61
N GLU A 81 -21.12 -15.04 22.34
CA GLU A 81 -21.57 -13.76 21.80
C GLU A 81 -20.60 -13.23 20.74
N GLN A 82 -19.29 -13.17 21.06
CA GLN A 82 -18.28 -12.70 20.11
C GLN A 82 -18.15 -13.64 18.91
N ARG A 83 -18.32 -14.95 19.11
CA ARG A 83 -18.39 -15.91 18.01
C ARG A 83 -19.56 -15.60 17.08
N ALA A 84 -20.76 -15.39 17.63
CA ALA A 84 -21.94 -15.05 16.84
C ALA A 84 -21.75 -13.72 16.09
N GLU A 85 -21.15 -12.71 16.73
CA GLU A 85 -20.78 -11.44 16.08
C GLU A 85 -19.86 -11.69 14.87
N MET A 86 -18.77 -12.45 15.05
CA MET A 86 -17.85 -12.81 13.97
C MET A 86 -18.54 -13.55 12.82
N GLU A 87 -19.42 -14.50 13.13
CA GLU A 87 -20.20 -15.24 12.14
C GLU A 87 -21.14 -14.33 11.33
N GLN A 88 -21.70 -13.28 11.95
CA GLN A 88 -22.51 -12.29 11.22
C GLN A 88 -21.62 -11.36 10.37
N THR A 89 -20.49 -10.90 10.91
CA THR A 89 -19.55 -10.03 10.16
C THR A 89 -19.04 -10.72 8.89
N VAL A 90 -18.71 -12.01 8.95
CA VAL A 90 -18.21 -12.75 7.77
C VAL A 90 -19.21 -12.73 6.62
N LYS A 91 -20.52 -12.67 6.89
CA LYS A 91 -21.56 -12.66 5.84
C LYS A 91 -21.56 -11.39 5.00
N SER A 92 -21.02 -10.28 5.50
CA SER A 92 -20.92 -9.03 4.74
C SER A 92 -19.58 -8.87 4.02
N VAL A 93 -18.64 -9.81 4.20
CA VAL A 93 -17.34 -9.75 3.52
C VAL A 93 -17.51 -10.08 2.04
N VAL A 94 -17.15 -9.12 1.19
CA VAL A 94 -17.13 -9.30 -0.27
C VAL A 94 -15.72 -9.70 -0.69
N LYS A 95 -15.62 -10.83 -1.40
CA LYS A 95 -14.35 -11.32 -1.95
C LYS A 95 -14.12 -10.73 -3.34
N ILE A 96 -12.97 -10.09 -3.54
CA ILE A 96 -12.50 -9.67 -4.86
C ILE A 96 -11.44 -10.66 -5.35
N GLU A 97 -11.65 -11.25 -6.52
CA GLU A 97 -10.72 -12.22 -7.11
C GLU A 97 -9.66 -11.54 -7.99
N THR A 98 -8.51 -11.23 -7.39
CA THR A 98 -7.41 -10.53 -8.07
C THR A 98 -6.84 -11.25 -9.29
N ALA A 99 -6.96 -12.59 -9.34
CA ALA A 99 -6.42 -13.40 -10.44
C ALA A 99 -7.14 -13.17 -11.78
N ILE A 100 -8.42 -12.78 -11.75
CA ILE A 100 -9.24 -12.55 -12.94
C ILE A 100 -9.53 -11.06 -13.18
N GLU A 101 -9.05 -10.18 -12.29
CA GLU A 101 -9.29 -8.75 -12.35
C GLU A 101 -8.23 -8.07 -13.25
N PRO A 102 -8.59 -7.58 -14.45
CA PRO A 102 -7.63 -6.92 -15.34
C PRO A 102 -6.97 -5.72 -14.67
N ARG A 103 -7.72 -4.98 -13.85
CA ARG A 103 -7.21 -3.80 -13.15
C ARG A 103 -6.08 -4.13 -12.18
N PHE A 104 -6.12 -5.31 -11.57
CA PHE A 104 -5.06 -5.78 -10.68
C PHE A 104 -3.73 -5.91 -11.43
N GLN A 105 -3.74 -6.42 -12.67
CA GLN A 105 -2.51 -6.58 -13.47
C GLN A 105 -1.88 -5.23 -13.81
N GLU A 106 -2.69 -4.23 -14.14
CA GLU A 106 -2.23 -2.86 -14.43
C GLU A 106 -1.57 -2.21 -13.20
N LEU A 107 -2.24 -2.29 -12.05
CA LEU A 107 -1.75 -1.78 -10.77
C LEU A 107 -0.47 -2.53 -10.35
N PHE A 108 -0.43 -3.85 -10.55
CA PHE A 108 0.73 -4.68 -10.23
C PHE A 108 1.97 -4.28 -11.01
N VAL A 109 1.86 -4.13 -12.34
CA VAL A 109 2.99 -3.71 -13.19
C VAL A 109 3.51 -2.33 -12.79
N THR A 110 2.60 -1.41 -12.46
CA THR A 110 2.93 -0.07 -11.97
C THR A 110 3.73 -0.13 -10.66
N ALA A 111 3.34 -1.03 -9.75
CA ALA A 111 3.94 -1.15 -8.42
C ALA A 111 5.28 -1.92 -8.38
N LEU A 112 5.78 -2.45 -9.50
CA LEU A 112 7.04 -3.22 -9.57
C LEU A 112 8.30 -2.37 -9.31
N GLY A 113 8.30 -1.09 -9.71
CA GLY A 113 9.42 -0.18 -9.45
C GLY A 113 9.59 0.11 -7.97
N PHE A 114 10.77 0.48 -7.48
CA PHE A 114 10.97 1.01 -6.11
C PHE A 114 11.11 2.54 -6.15
N PRO A 115 10.39 3.31 -5.31
CA PRO A 115 9.26 2.88 -4.48
C PRO A 115 8.09 2.39 -5.35
N HIS A 116 7.80 3.09 -6.46
CA HIS A 116 6.87 2.76 -7.55
C HIS A 116 7.42 3.30 -8.89
N SER A 117 6.91 2.83 -10.04
CA SER A 117 7.24 3.44 -11.33
C SER A 117 6.49 4.78 -11.49
N PRO A 118 7.14 5.89 -11.85
CA PRO A 118 6.54 7.24 -11.82
C PRO A 118 5.44 7.52 -12.87
N ASN A 119 5.10 6.54 -13.72
CA ASN A 119 4.18 6.72 -14.84
C ASN A 119 2.74 6.22 -14.59
N ALA A 120 2.27 6.18 -13.34
CA ALA A 120 0.82 6.12 -13.10
C ALA A 120 0.44 6.81 -11.79
N GLY A 121 -0.20 7.98 -11.92
CA GLY A 121 -1.23 8.44 -11.00
C GLY A 121 -0.84 8.74 -9.55
N SER A 122 0.09 9.65 -9.31
CA SER A 122 0.05 10.45 -8.08
C SER A 122 0.03 11.94 -8.43
N GLY A 123 -1.16 12.50 -8.44
CA GLY A 123 -1.40 13.95 -8.42
C GLY A 123 -1.07 14.56 -7.06
N GLY A 124 0.16 14.35 -6.58
CA GLY A 124 0.73 15.02 -5.42
C GLY A 124 1.75 16.03 -5.91
N GLY A 125 1.37 17.30 -5.95
CA GLY A 125 2.25 18.37 -6.40
C GLY A 125 3.49 18.50 -5.54
N ASP A 126 4.66 18.45 -6.17
CA ASP A 126 5.83 19.16 -5.68
C ASP A 126 6.42 19.98 -6.83
N ALA A 127 5.95 21.23 -6.90
CA ALA A 127 6.51 22.27 -7.72
C ALA A 127 7.58 22.99 -6.92
N THR A 128 8.79 22.44 -6.90
CA THR A 128 10.04 23.12 -6.52
C THR A 128 11.12 22.56 -7.45
N ASP A 129 11.97 23.29 -8.17
CA ASP A 129 12.52 24.63 -8.07
C ASP A 129 13.02 25.06 -9.46
N GLY A 130 12.80 26.34 -9.79
CA GLY A 130 13.11 26.97 -11.07
C GLY A 130 14.59 27.27 -11.24
N GLY A 131 15.34 26.36 -11.86
CA GLY A 131 16.70 26.60 -12.32
C GLY A 131 16.76 27.51 -13.56
N ALA A 132 16.64 28.83 -13.36
CA ALA A 132 16.82 29.86 -14.38
C ALA A 132 18.24 29.84 -15.01
N ARG A 133 18.44 29.10 -16.10
CA ARG A 133 19.65 29.21 -16.94
C ARG A 133 19.59 30.48 -17.79
N ARG A 134 20.06 31.60 -17.22
CA ARG A 134 20.37 32.84 -17.94
C ARG A 134 21.37 32.57 -19.05
N ARG A 135 20.91 32.55 -20.31
CA ARG A 135 21.74 32.65 -21.51
C ARG A 135 22.43 34.01 -21.54
N ARG A 136 23.73 34.06 -21.23
CA ARG A 136 24.56 35.26 -21.51
C ARG A 136 24.86 35.32 -23.01
N ARG A 137 24.16 36.22 -23.71
CA ARG A 137 24.53 36.69 -25.06
C ARG A 137 25.88 37.40 -24.97
N ARG A 138 26.89 36.93 -25.72
CA ARG A 138 28.09 37.71 -26.05
C ARG A 138 27.71 38.77 -27.09
N PRO A 139 28.10 40.05 -26.95
CA PRO A 139 28.17 40.94 -28.10
C PRO A 139 29.57 40.82 -28.72
N GLY A 140 29.60 40.61 -30.03
CA GLY A 140 30.81 40.80 -30.83
C GLY A 140 31.09 42.28 -31.09
N ARG A 141 32.36 42.60 -31.30
CA ARG A 141 32.92 43.74 -32.04
C ARG A 141 34.36 43.31 -32.38
N ALA A 142 34.66 43.12 -33.67
CA ALA A 142 35.16 44.13 -34.62
C ALA A 142 36.65 44.39 -34.40
#